data_AF-A0A7S1WAJ6-F1
#
_entry.id   AF-A0A7S1WAJ6-F1
#
_cell.length_a   1.000
_cell.length_b   1.000
_cell.length_c   1.000
_cell.angle_alpha   90.00
_cell.angle_beta   90.00
_cell.angle_gamma   90.00
#
_symmetry.space_group_name_H-M   'P 1'
#
loop_
_entity.id
_entity.type
_entity.pdbx_description
1 polymer ?
#
loop_
_entity_poly.entity_id
_entity_poly.type
_entity_poly.pdbx_seq_one_letter_code
_entity_poly.pdbx_strand_id
1 'polypeptide(L)'
;AAVRPFANASSTVAPADDPTQGCMFVHGGSSGKKGTQLCDDLFLFRPSAMGASTWLQISTLGPAPSPRSGHAMAFDSRGDWLILAGGVDSTGAMPTDIHTLCVAT
;
A
#
# COMPACT_ATOMS: atom_id res chain seq x y z
N ALA A 1 -8.90 16.76 3.66
CA ALA A 1 -9.45 15.43 3.29
C ALA A 1 -8.57 14.87 2.19
N ALA A 2 -7.81 13.79 2.45
CA ALA A 2 -6.95 13.21 1.43
C ALA A 2 -7.82 12.64 0.30
N VAL A 3 -7.46 12.94 -0.94
CA VAL A 3 -8.17 12.49 -2.14
C VAL A 3 -7.98 10.98 -2.27
N ARG A 4 -9.05 10.25 -2.62
CA ARG A 4 -8.99 8.83 -2.97
C ARG A 4 -7.82 8.58 -3.96
N PRO A 5 -6.81 7.76 -3.63
CA PRO A 5 -5.61 7.67 -4.48
C PRO A 5 -5.86 6.98 -5.82
N PHE A 6 -6.91 6.16 -5.92
CA PHE A 6 -7.10 5.21 -7.01
C PHE A 6 -8.34 5.53 -7.85
N ALA A 7 -8.29 6.61 -8.65
CA ALA A 7 -9.40 6.97 -9.53
C ALA A 7 -9.49 6.11 -10.81
N ASN A 8 -8.53 5.21 -11.10
CA ASN A 8 -8.59 4.29 -12.22
C ASN A 8 -7.41 3.29 -12.23
N ALA A 9 -7.74 2.04 -12.58
CA ALA A 9 -6.87 0.91 -12.94
C ALA A 9 -6.37 -0.01 -11.81
N SER A 10 -7.03 -1.17 -11.72
CA SER A 10 -6.54 -2.48 -11.28
C SER A 10 -5.42 -2.48 -10.22
N SER A 11 -5.78 -2.10 -9.00
CA SER A 11 -4.88 -2.18 -7.86
C SER A 11 -4.92 -3.61 -7.32
N THR A 12 -3.89 -4.43 -7.57
CA THR A 12 -3.50 -5.43 -6.56
C THR A 12 -2.99 -4.61 -5.38
N VAL A 13 -3.92 -4.20 -4.53
CA VAL A 13 -3.60 -3.82 -3.17
C VAL A 13 -3.41 -5.13 -2.43
N ALA A 14 -2.33 -5.26 -1.70
CA ALA A 14 -2.28 -6.26 -0.65
C ALA A 14 -2.77 -5.57 0.62
N PRO A 15 -4.07 -5.62 0.94
CA PRO A 15 -4.52 -5.09 2.21
C PRO A 15 -3.85 -5.94 3.29
N ALA A 16 -3.17 -5.27 4.20
CA ALA A 16 -2.81 -5.89 5.46
C ALA A 16 -3.81 -5.39 6.50
N ASP A 17 -4.66 -6.30 6.96
CA ASP A 17 -5.65 -6.00 7.99
C ASP A 17 -4.95 -5.75 9.32
N ASP A 18 -5.25 -4.62 9.96
CA ASP A 18 -5.06 -4.50 11.41
C ASP A 18 -6.36 -4.97 12.08
N PRO A 19 -6.40 -6.22 12.60
CA PRO A 19 -7.60 -6.77 13.22
C PRO A 19 -8.02 -6.00 14.50
N THR A 20 -7.17 -5.14 15.04
CA THR A 20 -7.47 -4.37 16.25
C THR A 20 -8.18 -3.04 15.95
N GLN A 21 -8.00 -2.48 14.74
CA GLN A 21 -8.53 -1.16 14.37
C GLN A 21 -9.49 -1.17 13.19
N GLY A 22 -9.67 -2.29 12.49
CA GLY A 22 -10.55 -2.38 11.32
C GLY A 22 -10.11 -1.48 10.17
N CYS A 23 -8.82 -1.18 10.12
CA CYS A 23 -8.20 -0.37 9.09
C CYS A 23 -7.35 -1.24 8.16
N MET A 24 -7.12 -0.78 6.94
CA MET A 24 -6.29 -1.49 5.96
C MET A 24 -5.12 -0.62 5.51
N PHE A 25 -3.92 -1.19 5.50
CA PHE A 25 -2.78 -0.58 4.84
C PHE A 25 -2.83 -0.88 3.34
N VAL A 26 -2.57 0.14 2.52
CA VAL A 26 -2.59 0.06 1.06
C VAL A 26 -1.30 0.67 0.52
N HIS A 27 -0.50 -0.13 -0.17
CA HIS A 27 0.77 0.30 -0.75
C HIS A 27 0.81 0.12 -2.26
N GLY A 28 1.34 1.13 -2.95
CA GLY A 28 1.69 1.07 -4.37
C GLY A 28 0.52 0.83 -5.32
N GLY A 29 0.74 0.01 -6.34
CA GLY A 29 -0.23 -0.26 -7.40
C GLY A 29 0.00 0.57 -8.66
N SER A 30 -1.04 0.68 -9.48
CA SER A 30 -1.03 1.36 -10.78
C SER A 30 -2.01 2.53 -10.78
N SER A 31 -1.57 3.68 -11.28
CA SER A 31 -2.35 4.90 -11.41
C SER A 31 -2.29 5.50 -12.83
N GLY A 32 -3.07 6.55 -13.05
CA GLY A 32 -3.14 7.28 -14.31
C GLY A 32 -4.13 6.68 -15.31
N LYS A 33 -4.46 7.46 -16.36
CA LYS A 33 -5.53 7.12 -17.33
C LYS A 33 -5.34 5.77 -18.03
N LYS A 34 -4.11 5.24 -18.09
CA LYS A 34 -3.77 3.95 -18.70
C LYS A 34 -3.29 2.89 -17.68
N GLY A 35 -3.25 3.19 -16.38
CA GLY A 35 -2.72 2.28 -15.36
C GLY A 35 -1.22 1.98 -15.49
N THR A 36 -0.48 2.85 -16.18
CA THR A 36 0.94 2.64 -16.50
C THR A 36 1.90 3.27 -15.49
N GLN A 37 1.39 4.15 -14.62
CA GLN A 37 2.21 4.79 -13.60
C GLN A 37 2.18 3.94 -12.34
N LEU A 38 3.30 3.33 -11.98
CA LEU A 38 3.42 2.62 -10.71
C LEU A 38 3.64 3.60 -9.56
N CYS A 39 3.12 3.23 -8.39
CA CYS A 39 3.25 4.01 -7.16
C CYS A 39 3.98 3.21 -6.06
N ASP A 40 4.51 3.93 -5.08
CA ASP A 40 5.17 3.45 -3.86
C ASP A 40 4.62 4.12 -2.59
N ASP A 41 3.50 4.84 -2.71
CA ASP A 41 2.86 5.50 -1.59
C ASP A 41 2.13 4.51 -0.69
N LEU A 42 2.18 4.76 0.63
CA LEU A 42 1.46 4.00 1.64
C LEU A 42 0.28 4.83 2.17
N PHE A 43 -0.89 4.22 2.21
CA PHE A 43 -2.09 4.79 2.83
C PHE A 43 -2.67 3.87 3.88
N LEU A 44 -3.25 4.48 4.90
CA LEU A 44 -4.18 3.85 5.82
C LEU A 44 -5.61 4.18 5.39
N PHE A 45 -6.36 3.14 5.05
CA PHE A 45 -7.78 3.22 4.74
C PHE A 45 -8.60 2.85 5.97
N ARG A 46 -9.51 3.75 6.36
CA ARG A 46 -10.49 3.47 7.42
C ARG A 46 -11.89 3.40 6.80
N PRO A 47 -12.47 2.20 6.66
CA PRO A 47 -13.85 2.06 6.20
C PRO A 47 -14.83 2.61 7.24
N SER A 48 -15.93 3.21 6.77
CA SER A 48 -17.05 3.60 7.63
C SER A 48 -18.32 2.92 7.14
N ALA A 49 -19.06 2.31 8.07
CA ALA A 49 -20.32 1.62 7.74
C ALA A 49 -21.49 2.60 7.50
N MET A 50 -21.44 3.80 8.11
CA MET A 50 -22.56 4.76 8.08
C MET A 50 -22.14 6.17 7.63
N GLY A 51 -20.94 6.34 7.11
CA GLY A 51 -20.41 7.64 6.71
C GLY A 51 -19.34 7.53 5.62
N ALA A 52 -18.61 8.63 5.41
CA ALA A 52 -17.50 8.64 4.45
C ALA A 52 -16.30 7.88 5.00
N SER A 53 -15.79 6.92 4.24
CA SER A 53 -14.50 6.30 4.51
C SER A 53 -13.37 7.34 4.40
N THR A 54 -12.31 7.15 5.20
CA THR A 54 -11.19 8.10 5.23
C THR A 54 -9.91 7.45 4.73
N TRP A 55 -9.08 8.29 4.11
CA TRP A 55 -7.74 7.94 3.65
C TRP A 55 -6.74 8.84 4.36
N LEU A 56 -5.65 8.24 4.85
CA LEU A 56 -4.53 8.96 5.43
C LEU A 56 -3.26 8.46 4.76
N GLN A 57 -2.47 9.36 4.20
CA GLN A 57 -1.14 8.99 3.69
C GLN A 57 -0.19 8.82 4.87
N ILE A 58 0.56 7.71 4.86
CA ILE A 58 1.49 7.35 5.91
C ILE A 58 2.90 7.42 5.37
N SER A 59 3.80 8.01 6.16
CA SER A 59 5.23 7.96 5.87
C SER A 59 5.84 6.70 6.48
N THR A 60 6.70 6.03 5.73
CA THR A 60 7.43 4.86 6.20
C THR A 60 8.86 5.21 6.55
N LEU A 61 9.43 4.47 7.51
CA LEU A 61 10.85 4.51 7.81
C LEU A 61 11.51 3.21 7.32
N GLY A 62 12.71 3.35 6.76
CA GLY A 62 13.48 2.24 6.16
C GLY A 62 13.65 2.39 4.65
N PRO A 63 14.39 1.45 4.01
CA PRO A 63 14.53 1.44 2.56
C PRO A 63 13.17 1.13 1.92
N ALA A 64 12.59 2.12 1.25
CA ALA A 64 11.34 1.95 0.53
C ALA A 64 11.57 1.07 -0.72
N PRO A 65 10.64 0.16 -1.05
CA PRO A 65 10.67 -0.53 -2.32
C PRO A 65 10.50 0.47 -3.47
N SER A 66 11.03 0.14 -4.64
CA SER A 66 10.69 0.84 -5.88
C SER A 66 9.17 0.78 -6.16
N PRO A 67 8.59 1.80 -6.84
CA PRO A 67 7.20 1.78 -7.29
C PRO A 67 6.84 0.49 -8.01
N ARG A 68 5.80 -0.21 -7.51
CA ARG A 68 5.45 -1.56 -7.94
C ARG A 68 3.98 -1.89 -7.76
N SER A 69 3.49 -2.82 -8.57
CA SER A 69 2.14 -3.40 -8.43
C SER A 69 2.22 -4.93 -8.39
N GLY A 70 1.13 -5.61 -8.00
CA GLY A 70 1.13 -7.08 -7.99
C GLY A 70 1.91 -7.72 -6.84
N HIS A 71 2.44 -6.94 -5.89
CA HIS A 71 3.22 -7.45 -4.77
C HIS A 71 2.32 -7.95 -3.64
N ALA A 72 2.85 -8.83 -2.80
CA ALA A 72 2.21 -9.24 -1.56
C ALA A 72 2.62 -8.31 -0.41
N MET A 73 1.73 -8.11 0.56
CA MET A 73 1.97 -7.33 1.77
C MET A 73 1.30 -8.00 2.98
N ALA A 74 1.96 -7.94 4.13
CA ALA A 74 1.43 -8.36 5.42
C ALA A 74 1.80 -7.34 6.51
N PHE A 75 0.98 -7.23 7.55
CA PHE A 75 1.20 -6.36 8.71
C PHE A 75 1.46 -7.20 9.94
N ASP A 76 2.55 -6.92 10.64
CA ASP A 76 2.86 -7.48 11.95
C ASP A 76 2.51 -6.46 13.03
N SER A 77 1.36 -6.66 13.66
CA SER A 77 0.85 -5.80 14.74
C SER A 77 1.67 -5.87 16.03
N ARG A 78 2.61 -6.81 16.18
CA ARG A 78 3.47 -6.88 17.37
C ARG A 78 4.60 -5.86 17.35
N GLY A 79 5.01 -5.44 16.15
CA GLY A 79 6.10 -4.47 15.99
C GLY A 79 5.79 -3.29 15.09
N ASP A 80 4.55 -3.19 14.60
CA ASP A 80 4.10 -2.15 13.66
C ASP A 80 4.91 -2.14 12.35
N TRP A 81 5.16 -3.33 11.80
CA TRP A 81 5.90 -3.53 10.55
C TRP A 81 4.99 -3.96 9.42
N LEU A 82 5.23 -3.41 8.24
CA LEU A 82 4.73 -3.94 6.98
C LEU A 82 5.83 -4.74 6.30
N ILE A 83 5.48 -5.93 5.83
CA ILE A 83 6.36 -6.83 5.09
C ILE A 83 5.84 -6.88 3.66
N LEU A 84 6.67 -6.52 2.69
CA LEU A 84 6.33 -6.50 1.27
C LEU A 84 7.21 -7.49 0.51
N ALA A 85 6.62 -8.23 -0.42
CA ALA A 85 7.34 -9.23 -1.20
C ALA A 85 6.97 -9.17 -2.69
N GLY A 86 8.02 -9.06 -3.51
CA GLY A 86 7.97 -9.14 -4.96
C GLY A 86 7.13 -8.06 -5.66
N GLY A 87 6.37 -8.45 -6.67
CA GLY A 87 5.58 -7.58 -7.55
C GLY A 87 6.24 -7.36 -8.91
N VAL A 88 5.80 -6.32 -9.62
CA VAL A 88 6.35 -5.86 -10.90
C VAL A 88 6.68 -4.38 -10.80
N ASP A 89 7.90 -4.00 -11.16
CA ASP A 89 8.36 -2.61 -11.18
C ASP A 89 8.18 -1.92 -12.54
N SER A 90 8.61 -0.67 -12.64
CA SER A 90 8.41 0.16 -13.84
C SER A 90 9.23 -0.30 -15.05
N THR A 91 10.22 -1.17 -14.84
CA THR A 91 11.02 -1.79 -15.91
C THR A 91 10.40 -3.08 -16.42
N GLY A 92 9.35 -3.58 -15.77
CA GLY A 92 8.76 -4.89 -16.01
C GLY A 92 9.52 -6.03 -15.33
N ALA A 93 10.51 -5.72 -14.48
CA ALA A 93 11.18 -6.72 -13.67
C ALA A 93 10.22 -7.26 -12.61
N MET A 94 10.34 -8.55 -12.29
CA MET A 94 9.60 -9.21 -11.22
C MET A 94 10.55 -9.48 -10.05
N PRO A 95 10.89 -8.47 -9.23
CA PRO A 95 11.84 -8.66 -8.15
C PRO A 95 11.34 -9.72 -7.17
N THR A 96 12.27 -10.45 -6.54
CA THR A 96 11.98 -11.43 -5.48
C THR A 96 12.44 -10.91 -4.11
N ASP A 97 12.58 -9.58 -4.00
CA ASP A 97 13.04 -8.90 -2.80
C ASP A 97 11.96 -8.88 -1.71
N ILE A 98 12.41 -8.75 -0.47
CA ILE A 98 11.56 -8.56 0.71
C ILE A 98 11.94 -7.23 1.33
N HIS A 99 10.93 -6.39 1.58
CA HIS A 99 11.07 -5.10 2.25
C HIS A 99 10.31 -5.11 3.57
N THR A 100 10.89 -4.49 4.59
CA THR A 100 10.25 -4.26 5.88
C THR A 100 10.15 -2.76 6.12
N LEU A 101 8.92 -2.25 6.24
CA LEU A 101 8.64 -0.84 6.45
C LEU A 101 8.09 -0.64 7.85
N CYS A 102 8.70 0.25 8.62
CA CYS A 102 8.16 0.65 9.91
C CYS A 102 7.07 1.71 9.69
N VAL A 103 5.90 1.49 10.29
CA VAL A 103 4.79 2.44 10.26
C VAL A 103 5.03 3.47 11.35
N ALA A 104 5.47 4.68 10.99
CA ALA A 104 5.58 5.77 11.96
C ALA A 104 4.16 6.25 12.30
N THR A 105 3.68 5.92 13.50
CA THR A 105 2.43 6.44 14.07
C THR A 105 2.61 7.80 14.72
#